data_AF-A0A641MAL1-F1
#
_entry.id   AF-A0A641MAL1-F1
#
_cell.length_a   1.000
_cell.length_b   1.000
_cell.length_c   1.000
_cell.angle_alpha   90.00
_cell.angle_beta   90.00
_cell.angle_gamma   90.00
#
_symmetry.space_group_name_H-M   'P 1'
#
loop_
_entity.id
_entity.type
_entity.pdbx_description
1 polymer ?
#
loop_
_entity_poly.entity_id
_entity_poly.type
_entity_poly.pdbx_seq_one_letter_code
_entity_poly.pdbx_strand_id
1 'polypeptide(L)'
;MYIEVVRQYTRHLRHVMPYVGGIRFQEVRQGEDSSAKNYIDKATQKKAVLWLLNQARTYNEWLTPKDLIAKLDVNMNVNDKLQSSVVRALLNSSALYRISEGGQIDSKANYTLNSYLDDVFSEMFKPTYQGIKLSAADMNIQSAAVGLMINYTGLNKTAEKKTATALADYEDVLRQTCEPSLPCSHSYMNGDSFTRINFGLPTLSKEQLAAVMVGRLNKIAQLYKSRRATSVGDTRDFYDYQLLLIERTLKNN
;
A
#
# COMPACT_ATOMS: atom_id res chain seq x y z
N MET A 1 0.64 27.53 3.49
CA MET A 1 0.43 27.19 2.06
C MET A 1 1.02 25.84 1.68
N TYR A 2 2.32 25.57 1.89
CA TYR A 2 2.96 24.29 1.57
C TYR A 2 2.26 23.04 2.17
N ILE A 3 1.93 23.07 3.46
CA ILE A 3 1.24 21.96 4.13
C ILE A 3 -0.12 21.64 3.49
N GLU A 4 -0.84 22.64 2.99
CA GLU A 4 -2.12 22.43 2.31
C GLU A 4 -1.93 21.75 0.96
N VAL A 5 -0.85 22.06 0.22
CA VAL A 5 -0.50 21.33 -1.01
C VAL A 5 -0.19 19.86 -0.70
N VAL A 6 0.58 19.60 0.35
CA VAL A 6 0.87 18.22 0.80
C VAL A 6 -0.41 17.49 1.20
N ARG A 7 -1.34 18.16 1.90
CA ARG A 7 -2.66 17.60 2.27
C ARG A 7 -3.50 17.27 1.04
N GLN A 8 -3.60 18.17 0.06
CA GLN A 8 -4.34 17.93 -1.18
C GLN A 8 -3.72 16.80 -2.00
N TYR A 9 -2.39 16.75 -2.10
CA TYR A 9 -1.71 15.65 -2.76
C TYR A 9 -1.97 14.31 -2.06
N THR A 10 -1.91 14.29 -0.72
CA THR A 10 -2.23 13.09 0.07
C THR A 10 -3.67 12.62 -0.18
N ARG A 11 -4.63 13.55 -0.31
CA ARG A 11 -6.01 13.24 -0.69
C ARG A 11 -6.08 12.60 -2.08
N HIS A 12 -5.34 13.14 -3.05
CA HIS A 12 -5.27 12.56 -4.39
C HIS A 12 -4.74 11.11 -4.38
N LEU A 13 -3.69 10.82 -3.61
CA LEU A 13 -3.22 9.45 -3.39
C LEU A 13 -4.33 8.57 -2.79
N ARG A 14 -5.04 9.08 -1.78
CA ARG A 14 -6.16 8.37 -1.12
C ARG A 14 -7.38 8.15 -2.03
N HIS A 15 -7.53 8.87 -3.14
CA HIS A 15 -8.55 8.57 -4.15
C HIS A 15 -8.16 7.42 -5.08
N VAL A 16 -6.86 7.18 -5.26
CA VAL A 16 -6.37 6.08 -6.11
C VAL A 16 -6.19 4.78 -5.30
N MET A 17 -5.85 4.86 -4.01
CA MET A 17 -5.70 3.69 -3.14
C MET A 17 -6.92 2.72 -3.15
N PRO A 18 -8.19 3.18 -3.16
CA PRO A 18 -9.37 2.31 -3.18
C PRO A 18 -9.52 1.46 -4.44
N TYR A 19 -8.82 1.80 -5.55
CA TYR A 19 -8.81 0.93 -6.72
C TYR A 19 -8.13 -0.42 -6.41
N VAL A 20 -7.23 -0.46 -5.43
CA VAL A 20 -6.56 -1.69 -5.00
C VAL A 20 -7.51 -2.55 -4.16
N GLY A 21 -7.85 -3.72 -4.70
CA GLY A 21 -8.91 -4.56 -4.14
C GLY A 21 -10.26 -3.85 -4.09
N GLY A 22 -10.50 -2.85 -4.93
CA GLY A 22 -11.75 -2.10 -4.92
C GLY A 22 -12.94 -2.93 -5.37
N ILE A 23 -14.10 -2.58 -4.83
CA ILE A 23 -15.39 -3.16 -5.19
C ILE A 23 -16.30 -2.00 -5.60
N ARG A 24 -16.92 -2.12 -6.77
CA ARG A 24 -18.07 -1.32 -7.16
C ARG A 24 -19.34 -2.00 -6.68
N PHE A 25 -20.04 -1.32 -5.78
CA PHE A 25 -21.38 -1.69 -5.38
C PHE A 25 -22.39 -0.97 -6.28
N GLN A 26 -23.43 -1.68 -6.67
CA GLN A 26 -24.57 -1.11 -7.38
C GLN A 26 -25.85 -1.68 -6.79
N GLU A 27 -26.92 -0.88 -6.85
CA GLU A 27 -28.25 -1.37 -6.50
C GLU A 27 -28.74 -2.29 -7.60
N VAL A 28 -29.30 -3.43 -7.20
CA VAL A 28 -29.85 -4.43 -8.12
C VAL A 28 -31.29 -4.67 -7.72
N ARG A 29 -32.20 -4.56 -8.68
CA ARG A 29 -33.62 -4.85 -8.46
C ARG A 29 -33.92 -6.31 -8.73
N GLN A 30 -34.97 -6.83 -8.09
CA GLN A 30 -35.44 -8.18 -8.36
C GLN A 30 -35.79 -8.34 -9.84
N GLY A 31 -35.15 -9.29 -10.53
CA GLY A 31 -35.32 -9.53 -11.96
C GLY A 31 -34.20 -8.96 -12.85
N GLU A 32 -33.21 -8.25 -12.28
CA GLU A 32 -32.02 -7.82 -13.03
C GLU A 32 -30.91 -8.88 -12.93
N ASP A 33 -30.27 -9.19 -14.07
CA ASP A 33 -29.16 -10.16 -14.16
C ASP A 33 -27.80 -9.60 -13.69
N SER A 34 -27.81 -8.48 -12.95
CA SER A 34 -26.58 -7.79 -12.56
C SER A 34 -26.12 -8.15 -11.14
N SER A 35 -24.82 -8.18 -10.89
CA SER A 35 -24.29 -8.41 -9.54
C SER A 35 -24.26 -7.10 -8.75
N ALA A 36 -24.75 -7.13 -7.50
CA ALA A 36 -24.65 -5.99 -6.59
C ALA A 36 -23.20 -5.69 -6.15
N LYS A 37 -22.28 -6.63 -6.39
CA LYS A 37 -20.88 -6.57 -5.99
C LYS A 37 -19.99 -6.91 -7.19
N ASN A 38 -19.29 -5.90 -7.71
CA ASN A 38 -18.39 -6.05 -8.85
C ASN A 38 -16.95 -5.69 -8.44
N TYR A 39 -16.00 -6.58 -8.66
CA TYR A 39 -14.60 -6.32 -8.35
C TYR A 39 -13.99 -5.46 -9.46
N ILE A 40 -13.05 -4.59 -9.09
CA ILE A 40 -12.26 -3.86 -10.08
C ILE A 40 -11.36 -4.85 -10.82
N ASP A 41 -11.36 -4.78 -12.14
CA ASP A 41 -10.62 -5.70 -13.00
C ASP A 41 -9.10 -5.58 -12.82
N LYS A 42 -8.40 -6.64 -13.22
CA LYS A 42 -6.93 -6.75 -13.12
C LYS A 42 -6.21 -5.55 -13.75
N ALA A 43 -6.61 -5.10 -14.92
CA ALA A 43 -5.90 -4.06 -15.65
C ALA A 43 -6.02 -2.70 -14.94
N THR A 44 -7.21 -2.38 -14.42
CA THR A 44 -7.45 -1.16 -13.65
C THR A 44 -6.68 -1.17 -12.33
N GLN A 45 -6.69 -2.29 -11.60
CA GLN A 45 -5.89 -2.45 -10.38
C GLN A 45 -4.38 -2.29 -10.67
N LYS A 46 -3.87 -2.88 -11.76
CA LYS A 46 -2.46 -2.75 -12.17
C LYS A 46 -2.07 -1.30 -12.44
N LYS A 47 -2.91 -0.56 -13.16
CA LYS A 47 -2.70 0.87 -13.44
C LYS A 47 -2.60 1.67 -12.15
N ALA A 48 -3.47 1.40 -11.17
CA ALA A 48 -3.42 2.05 -9.85
C ALA A 48 -2.11 1.74 -9.11
N VAL A 49 -1.67 0.48 -9.08
CA VAL A 49 -0.38 0.06 -8.48
C VAL A 49 0.79 0.81 -9.12
N LEU A 50 0.87 0.81 -10.45
CA LEU A 50 1.94 1.47 -11.18
C LEU A 50 1.97 2.97 -10.91
N TRP A 51 0.80 3.62 -10.95
CA TRP A 51 0.70 5.05 -10.69
C TRP A 51 1.09 5.38 -9.25
N LEU A 52 0.58 4.65 -8.25
CA LEU A 52 0.89 4.88 -6.84
C LEU A 52 2.38 4.69 -6.53
N LEU A 53 3.00 3.65 -7.08
CA LEU A 53 4.44 3.41 -6.89
C LEU A 53 5.29 4.46 -7.62
N ASN A 54 4.85 4.93 -8.78
CA ASN A 54 5.51 6.05 -9.46
C ASN A 54 5.44 7.32 -8.62
N GLN A 55 4.26 7.65 -8.09
CA GLN A 55 4.08 8.77 -7.16
C GLN A 55 4.98 8.63 -5.92
N ALA A 56 5.06 7.44 -5.32
CA ALA A 56 5.93 7.19 -4.17
C ALA A 56 7.42 7.37 -4.48
N ARG A 57 7.86 7.12 -5.73
CA ARG A 57 9.26 7.35 -6.13
C ARG A 57 9.59 8.80 -6.43
N THR A 58 8.66 9.50 -7.08
CA THR A 58 8.94 10.79 -7.73
C THR A 58 8.45 12.00 -6.95
N TYR A 59 7.60 11.84 -5.93
CA TYR A 59 7.02 13.00 -5.25
C TYR A 59 8.08 13.97 -4.67
N ASN A 60 9.22 13.47 -4.20
CA ASN A 60 10.28 14.34 -3.65
C ASN A 60 10.87 15.30 -4.70
N GLU A 61 10.79 14.95 -5.99
CA GLU A 61 11.34 15.76 -7.09
C GLU A 61 10.59 17.09 -7.25
N TRP A 62 9.31 17.14 -6.89
CA TRP A 62 8.45 18.32 -7.09
C TRP A 62 7.77 18.81 -5.80
N LEU A 63 7.45 17.91 -4.87
CA LEU A 63 6.79 18.24 -3.61
C LEU A 63 7.80 18.62 -2.52
N THR A 64 9.07 18.21 -2.61
CA THR A 64 10.10 18.63 -1.64
C THR A 64 11.31 19.30 -2.31
N PRO A 65 11.15 20.41 -3.05
CA PRO A 65 12.29 21.14 -3.59
C PRO A 65 13.20 21.63 -2.46
N LYS A 66 14.50 21.34 -2.54
CA LYS A 66 15.47 21.62 -1.45
C LYS A 66 15.44 23.08 -0.99
N ASP A 67 15.43 24.01 -1.95
CA ASP A 67 15.44 25.44 -1.67
C ASP A 67 14.15 25.91 -0.97
N LEU A 68 13.01 25.30 -1.30
CA LEU A 68 11.73 25.60 -0.65
C LEU A 68 11.75 25.08 0.79
N ILE A 69 12.13 23.81 0.99
CA ILE A 69 12.12 23.20 2.31
C ILE A 69 13.11 23.88 3.25
N ALA A 70 14.30 24.26 2.76
CA ALA A 70 15.27 25.03 3.52
C ALA A 70 14.71 26.40 3.96
N LYS A 71 14.01 27.12 3.08
CA LYS A 71 13.37 28.41 3.42
C LYS A 71 12.22 28.26 4.42
N LEU A 72 11.55 27.12 4.42
CA LEU A 72 10.46 26.83 5.35
C LEU A 72 10.96 26.33 6.71
N ASP A 73 12.28 26.12 6.87
CA ASP A 73 12.91 25.53 8.07
C ASP A 73 12.25 24.19 8.48
N VAL A 74 12.00 23.35 7.48
CA VAL A 74 11.40 22.02 7.68
C VAL A 74 12.43 20.94 7.34
N ASN A 75 12.37 19.81 8.04
CA ASN A 75 13.26 18.69 7.76
C ASN A 75 13.01 18.08 6.36
N MET A 76 14.07 17.60 5.71
CA MET A 76 14.00 16.95 4.40
C MET A 76 13.11 15.69 4.36
N ASN A 77 12.91 15.05 5.51
CA ASN A 77 12.11 13.84 5.67
C ASN A 77 10.63 14.12 5.97
N VAL A 78 10.15 15.37 5.88
CA VAL A 78 8.79 15.78 6.27
C VAL A 78 7.69 14.91 5.63
N ASN A 79 7.93 14.43 4.41
CA ASN A 79 6.96 13.71 3.61
C ASN A 79 7.23 12.20 3.49
N ASP A 80 8.23 11.65 4.19
CA ASP A 80 8.63 10.24 4.07
C ASP A 80 7.48 9.26 4.37
N LYS A 81 6.53 9.69 5.20
CA LYS A 81 5.31 8.91 5.50
C LYS A 81 4.51 8.57 4.25
N LEU A 82 4.53 9.41 3.20
CA LEU A 82 3.79 9.18 1.95
C LEU A 82 4.19 7.86 1.28
N GLN A 83 5.48 7.54 1.23
CA GLN A 83 5.97 6.27 0.66
C GLN A 83 5.44 5.09 1.47
N SER A 84 5.57 5.17 2.80
CA SER A 84 5.11 4.11 3.69
C SER A 84 3.59 3.91 3.64
N SER A 85 2.81 4.99 3.45
CA SER A 85 1.35 4.95 3.28
C SER A 85 0.95 4.26 1.98
N VAL A 86 1.64 4.52 0.88
CA VAL A 86 1.42 3.79 -0.38
C VAL A 86 1.69 2.31 -0.19
N VAL A 87 2.85 1.94 0.38
CA VAL A 87 3.18 0.52 0.64
C VAL A 87 2.11 -0.16 1.51
N ARG A 88 1.67 0.49 2.59
CA ARG A 88 0.63 -0.03 3.48
C ARG A 88 -0.72 -0.20 2.77
N ALA A 89 -1.07 0.70 1.84
CA ALA A 89 -2.28 0.59 1.06
C ALA A 89 -2.22 -0.61 0.10
N LEU A 90 -1.09 -0.81 -0.59
CA LEU A 90 -0.90 -1.91 -1.54
C LEU A 90 -0.93 -3.31 -0.88
N LEU A 91 -0.48 -3.40 0.38
CA LEU A 91 -0.40 -4.65 1.13
C LEU A 91 -1.44 -4.75 2.26
N ASN A 92 -2.48 -3.92 2.23
CA ASN A 92 -3.52 -3.91 3.25
C ASN A 92 -4.30 -5.24 3.28
N SER A 93 -4.44 -5.87 4.47
CA SER A 93 -5.09 -7.19 4.61
C SER A 93 -6.54 -7.24 4.09
N SER A 94 -7.34 -6.20 4.30
CA SER A 94 -8.71 -6.13 3.76
C SER A 94 -8.71 -6.02 2.24
N ALA A 95 -7.79 -5.25 1.65
CA ALA A 95 -7.65 -5.16 0.20
C ALA A 95 -7.20 -6.51 -0.40
N LEU A 96 -6.21 -7.16 0.22
CA LEU A 96 -5.74 -8.48 -0.19
C LEU A 96 -6.84 -9.55 -0.10
N TYR A 97 -7.72 -9.47 0.91
CA TYR A 97 -8.90 -10.34 0.99
C TYR A 97 -9.83 -10.13 -0.21
N ARG A 98 -10.19 -8.88 -0.52
CA ARG A 98 -11.09 -8.58 -1.65
C ARG A 98 -10.49 -8.98 -2.99
N ILE A 99 -9.17 -8.87 -3.14
CA ILE A 99 -8.44 -9.38 -4.31
C ILE A 99 -8.55 -10.91 -4.37
N SER A 100 -8.30 -11.60 -3.26
CA SER A 100 -8.44 -13.06 -3.19
C SER A 100 -9.85 -13.50 -3.56
N GLU A 101 -10.86 -12.84 -3.01
CA GLU A 101 -12.28 -13.12 -3.26
C GLU A 101 -12.66 -12.87 -4.73
N GLY A 102 -12.26 -11.72 -5.30
CA GLY A 102 -12.50 -11.41 -6.71
C GLY A 102 -11.87 -12.43 -7.66
N GLY A 103 -10.67 -12.92 -7.34
CA GLY A 103 -9.98 -13.96 -8.10
C GLY A 103 -10.62 -15.36 -7.98
N GLN A 104 -11.32 -15.66 -6.89
CA GLN A 104 -12.11 -16.90 -6.74
C GLN A 104 -13.37 -16.86 -7.62
N ILE A 105 -13.94 -15.68 -7.82
CA ILE A 105 -15.14 -15.48 -8.65
C ILE A 105 -14.79 -15.53 -10.14
N ASP A 106 -13.78 -14.77 -10.57
CA ASP A 106 -13.28 -14.81 -11.94
C ASP A 106 -11.78 -14.50 -11.98
N SER A 107 -10.98 -15.55 -12.06
CA SER A 107 -9.52 -15.45 -12.13
C SER A 107 -8.98 -14.94 -13.48
N LYS A 108 -9.82 -14.86 -14.52
CA LYS A 108 -9.43 -14.29 -15.82
C LYS A 108 -9.60 -12.77 -15.81
N ALA A 109 -10.72 -12.28 -15.30
CA ALA A 109 -11.01 -10.85 -15.22
C ALA A 109 -10.32 -10.16 -14.02
N ASN A 110 -10.24 -10.85 -12.88
CA ASN A 110 -9.73 -10.30 -11.64
C ASN A 110 -8.37 -10.89 -11.28
N TYR A 111 -7.64 -10.15 -10.44
CA TYR A 111 -6.42 -10.67 -9.84
C TYR A 111 -6.72 -11.86 -8.92
N THR A 112 -5.91 -12.92 -9.03
CA THR A 112 -5.71 -13.83 -7.90
C THR A 112 -4.74 -13.20 -6.90
N LEU A 113 -4.81 -13.59 -5.62
CA LEU A 113 -3.91 -13.07 -4.59
C LEU A 113 -2.42 -13.20 -4.98
N ASN A 114 -2.03 -14.36 -5.52
CA ASN A 114 -0.64 -14.60 -5.92
C ASN A 114 -0.21 -13.71 -7.09
N SER A 115 -1.04 -13.60 -8.15
CA SER A 115 -0.70 -12.79 -9.32
C SER A 115 -0.67 -11.29 -9.01
N TYR A 116 -1.51 -10.81 -8.11
CA TYR A 116 -1.45 -9.43 -7.62
C TYR A 116 -0.14 -9.17 -6.87
N LEU A 117 0.20 -10.04 -5.92
CA LEU A 117 1.43 -9.87 -5.15
C LEU A 117 2.66 -9.99 -6.05
N ASP A 118 2.68 -10.90 -7.03
CA ASP A 118 3.78 -10.97 -8.00
C ASP A 118 3.98 -9.64 -8.74
N ASP A 119 2.90 -9.05 -9.26
CA ASP A 119 2.96 -7.74 -9.93
C ASP A 119 3.44 -6.64 -8.96
N VAL A 120 2.85 -6.53 -7.77
CA VAL A 120 3.23 -5.52 -6.76
C VAL A 120 4.70 -5.64 -6.37
N PHE A 121 5.17 -6.84 -6.03
CA PHE A 121 6.56 -7.04 -5.64
C PHE A 121 7.53 -6.85 -6.81
N SER A 122 7.15 -7.24 -8.02
CA SER A 122 7.97 -6.96 -9.21
C SER A 122 8.19 -5.46 -9.40
N GLU A 123 7.15 -4.65 -9.17
CA GLU A 123 7.23 -3.19 -9.33
C GLU A 123 7.90 -2.51 -8.15
N MET A 124 7.67 -2.94 -6.91
CA MET A 124 8.34 -2.38 -5.71
C MET A 124 9.85 -2.64 -5.72
N PHE A 125 10.27 -3.82 -6.16
CA PHE A 125 11.66 -4.27 -6.17
C PHE A 125 12.29 -4.19 -7.58
N LYS A 126 11.64 -3.49 -8.52
CA LYS A 126 12.07 -3.39 -9.92
C LYS A 126 13.56 -3.02 -10.07
N PRO A 127 14.09 -2.01 -9.36
CA PRO A 127 15.52 -1.68 -9.44
C PRO A 127 16.43 -2.81 -8.95
N THR A 128 16.03 -3.52 -7.90
CA THR A 128 16.75 -4.70 -7.38
C THR A 128 16.73 -5.84 -8.39
N TYR A 129 15.59 -6.11 -9.02
CA TYR A 129 15.51 -7.10 -10.11
C TYR A 129 16.40 -6.73 -11.29
N GLN A 130 16.52 -5.44 -11.62
CA GLN A 130 17.39 -4.94 -12.68
C GLN A 130 18.88 -4.91 -12.27
N GLY A 131 19.19 -5.04 -10.98
CA GLY A 131 20.56 -4.98 -10.48
C GLY A 131 21.19 -3.59 -10.57
N ILE A 132 20.37 -2.54 -10.59
CA ILE A 132 20.84 -1.14 -10.64
C ILE A 132 21.02 -0.57 -9.23
N LYS A 133 21.79 0.52 -9.12
CA LYS A 133 21.95 1.25 -7.86
C LYS A 133 20.58 1.76 -7.38
N LEU A 134 20.26 1.49 -6.11
CA LEU A 134 19.00 1.95 -5.53
C LEU A 134 19.03 3.44 -5.25
N SER A 135 17.92 4.12 -5.53
CA SER A 135 17.68 5.47 -5.00
C SER A 135 17.25 5.40 -3.53
N ALA A 136 17.32 6.54 -2.82
CA ALA A 136 16.77 6.65 -1.46
C ALA A 136 15.28 6.29 -1.41
N ALA A 137 14.51 6.65 -2.45
CA ALA A 137 13.11 6.30 -2.56
C ALA A 137 12.89 4.78 -2.69
N ASP A 138 13.74 4.09 -3.48
CA ASP A 138 13.66 2.64 -3.62
C ASP A 138 14.00 1.92 -2.31
N MET A 139 15.04 2.38 -1.60
CA MET A 139 15.39 1.85 -0.28
C MET A 139 14.24 2.02 0.72
N ASN A 140 13.59 3.18 0.74
CA ASN A 140 12.46 3.45 1.62
C ASN A 140 11.23 2.59 1.29
N ILE A 141 10.87 2.45 0.00
CA ILE A 141 9.76 1.59 -0.45
C ILE A 141 10.04 0.13 -0.07
N GLN A 142 11.25 -0.35 -0.34
CA GLN A 142 11.64 -1.73 -0.03
C GLN A 142 11.70 -1.99 1.48
N SER A 143 12.24 -1.05 2.26
CA SER A 143 12.26 -1.12 3.73
C SER A 143 10.84 -1.15 4.31
N ALA A 144 9.94 -0.29 3.82
CA ALA A 144 8.54 -0.28 4.23
C ALA A 144 7.85 -1.60 3.91
N ALA A 145 8.14 -2.21 2.75
CA ALA A 145 7.60 -3.50 2.36
C ALA A 145 8.10 -4.63 3.25
N VAL A 146 9.43 -4.73 3.45
CA VAL A 146 10.06 -5.74 4.32
C VAL A 146 9.57 -5.63 5.75
N GLY A 147 9.57 -4.43 6.32
CA GLY A 147 9.08 -4.19 7.68
C GLY A 147 7.60 -4.55 7.85
N LEU A 148 6.75 -4.23 6.87
CA LEU A 148 5.33 -4.58 6.92
C LEU A 148 5.12 -6.10 6.83
N MET A 149 5.83 -6.79 5.93
CA MET A 149 5.78 -8.24 5.82
C MET A 149 6.24 -8.93 7.10
N ILE A 150 7.35 -8.47 7.70
CA ILE A 150 7.84 -8.97 9.00
C ILE A 150 6.79 -8.82 10.08
N ASN A 151 6.06 -7.70 10.12
CA ASN A 151 4.98 -7.52 11.08
C ASN A 151 3.81 -8.49 10.83
N TYR A 152 3.49 -8.76 9.56
CA TYR A 152 2.44 -9.71 9.20
C TYR A 152 2.77 -11.17 9.47
N THR A 153 4.06 -11.54 9.63
CA THR A 153 4.41 -12.92 10.02
C THR A 153 4.04 -13.22 11.47
N GLY A 154 3.90 -12.20 12.32
CA GLY A 154 3.69 -12.38 13.76
C GLY A 154 4.93 -12.93 14.51
N LEU A 155 6.06 -13.12 13.83
CA LEU A 155 7.29 -13.68 14.40
C LEU A 155 8.19 -12.63 15.08
N ASN A 156 7.78 -11.36 15.06
CA ASN A 156 8.56 -10.27 15.63
C ASN A 156 8.32 -10.15 17.14
N LYS A 157 9.37 -10.28 17.96
CA LYS A 157 9.28 -10.29 19.44
C LYS A 157 8.86 -8.94 20.07
N THR A 158 8.73 -7.87 19.29
CA THR A 158 8.60 -6.50 19.81
C THR A 158 7.24 -5.82 19.55
N ALA A 159 6.20 -6.53 19.13
CA ALA A 159 4.95 -5.90 18.70
C ALA A 159 3.71 -6.36 19.47
N GLU A 160 3.66 -6.08 20.77
CA GLU A 160 2.36 -5.71 21.36
C GLU A 160 2.17 -4.20 21.16
N LYS A 161 1.30 -3.79 20.23
CA LYS A 161 0.64 -2.49 20.33
C LYS A 161 -0.69 -2.39 19.57
N LYS A 162 -1.69 -2.02 20.37
CA LYS A 162 -3.05 -1.50 20.13
C LYS A 162 -3.60 -1.64 18.71
N THR A 163 -4.54 -2.59 18.59
CA THR A 163 -5.60 -2.55 17.60
C THR A 163 -6.25 -1.17 17.56
N ALA A 164 -6.34 -0.58 16.37
CA ALA A 164 -7.24 0.55 16.15
C ALA A 164 -8.65 0.09 16.53
N THR A 165 -9.34 0.87 17.37
CA THR A 165 -10.71 0.58 17.77
C THR A 165 -11.65 1.04 16.65
N ALA A 166 -12.73 0.30 16.41
CA ALA A 166 -13.78 0.69 15.45
C ALA A 166 -14.33 2.11 15.70
N LEU A 167 -14.18 2.61 16.93
CA LEU A 167 -14.50 3.98 17.32
C LEU A 167 -13.60 5.02 16.64
N ALA A 168 -12.30 4.76 16.51
CA ALA A 168 -11.36 5.65 15.83
C ALA A 168 -11.65 5.71 14.31
N ASP A 169 -12.03 4.59 13.71
CA ASP A 169 -12.43 4.52 12.31
C ASP A 169 -13.75 5.30 12.07
N TYR A 170 -14.70 5.21 13.01
CA TYR A 170 -15.95 5.99 12.98
C TYR A 170 -15.72 7.49 13.14
N GLU A 171 -14.84 7.89 14.07
CA GLU A 171 -14.46 9.29 14.26
C GLU A 171 -13.73 9.88 13.03
N ASP A 172 -12.93 9.09 12.30
CA ASP A 172 -12.29 9.53 11.07
C ASP A 172 -13.30 9.73 9.92
N VAL A 173 -14.32 8.87 9.82
CA VAL A 173 -15.43 9.05 8.87
C VAL A 173 -16.27 10.29 9.20
N LEU A 174 -16.57 10.52 10.49
CA LEU A 174 -17.26 11.74 10.91
C LEU A 174 -16.44 13.01 10.63
N ARG A 175 -15.12 12.98 10.83
CA ARG A 175 -14.25 14.10 10.44
C ARG A 175 -14.26 14.33 8.93
N GLN A 176 -14.20 13.28 8.12
CA GLN A 176 -14.20 13.38 6.65
C GLN A 176 -15.55 13.90 6.11
N THR A 177 -16.66 13.59 6.77
CA THR A 177 -17.99 14.10 6.40
C THR A 177 -18.25 15.54 6.88
N CYS A 178 -17.50 16.00 7.89
CA CYS A 178 -17.58 17.37 8.43
C CYS A 178 -16.48 18.33 7.92
N GLU A 179 -15.59 17.91 7.00
CA GLU A 179 -14.61 18.83 6.41
C GLU A 179 -15.30 19.88 5.51
N PRO A 180 -14.88 21.16 5.58
CA PRO A 180 -15.43 22.21 4.71
C PRO A 180 -15.20 21.87 3.24
N SER A 181 -16.15 22.30 2.39
CA SER A 181 -16.20 21.90 0.99
C SER A 181 -15.00 22.42 0.21
N LEU A 182 -13.99 21.57 0.05
CA LEU A 182 -12.83 21.80 -0.79
C LEU A 182 -13.16 21.36 -2.22
N PRO A 183 -12.50 21.89 -3.27
CA PRO A 183 -12.57 21.26 -4.58
C PRO A 183 -12.10 19.80 -4.42
N CYS A 184 -12.98 18.84 -4.75
CA CYS A 184 -12.89 17.39 -4.47
C CYS A 184 -13.40 16.90 -3.10
N SER A 185 -14.04 17.71 -2.26
CA SER A 185 -14.86 17.15 -1.18
C SER A 185 -16.14 16.57 -1.80
N HIS A 186 -16.39 15.29 -1.54
CA HIS A 186 -17.68 14.69 -1.86
C HIS A 186 -18.71 15.09 -0.81
N SER A 187 -18.89 16.39 -0.57
CA SER A 187 -19.99 16.93 0.22
C SER A 187 -21.26 16.95 -0.64
N TYR A 188 -21.66 15.79 -1.16
CA TYR A 188 -22.87 15.66 -1.96
C TYR A 188 -24.07 15.56 -1.02
N MET A 189 -24.61 16.72 -0.65
CA MET A 189 -25.96 16.86 -0.09
C MET A 189 -27.02 16.82 -1.21
N ASN A 190 -26.79 16.04 -2.28
CA ASN A 190 -27.84 15.70 -3.23
C ASN A 190 -28.41 14.36 -2.79
N GLY A 191 -29.72 14.34 -2.50
CA GLY A 191 -30.46 13.26 -1.81
C GLY A 191 -30.50 11.89 -2.48
N ASP A 192 -29.68 11.65 -3.51
CA ASP A 192 -29.63 10.41 -4.30
C ASP A 192 -28.33 9.60 -4.07
N SER A 193 -27.40 10.08 -3.23
CA SER A 193 -26.15 9.38 -2.93
C SER A 193 -26.18 8.72 -1.55
N PHE A 194 -26.24 7.39 -1.50
CA PHE A 194 -26.15 6.64 -0.24
C PHE A 194 -24.69 6.32 0.13
N THR A 195 -24.29 6.67 1.37
CA THR A 195 -23.00 6.26 1.93
C THR A 195 -23.09 4.84 2.47
N ARG A 196 -22.39 3.89 1.83
CA ARG A 196 -22.28 2.53 2.36
C ARG A 196 -21.23 2.48 3.48
N ILE A 197 -21.67 2.26 4.72
CA ILE A 197 -20.79 2.04 5.86
C ILE A 197 -20.15 0.66 5.72
N ASN A 198 -18.82 0.62 5.59
CA ASN A 198 -18.03 -0.59 5.36
C ASN A 198 -17.16 -0.93 6.59
N PHE A 199 -17.74 -0.93 7.79
CA PHE A 199 -17.02 -1.33 9.01
C PHE A 199 -16.93 -2.85 9.15
N GLY A 200 -15.80 -3.33 9.68
CA GLY A 200 -15.62 -4.75 9.98
C GLY A 200 -15.59 -5.66 8.75
N LEU A 201 -15.25 -5.14 7.57
CA LEU A 201 -15.13 -5.96 6.36
C LEU A 201 -14.12 -7.10 6.57
N PRO A 202 -14.34 -8.27 5.95
CA PRO A 202 -13.43 -9.40 6.09
C PRO A 202 -11.99 -9.05 5.69
N THR A 203 -11.05 -9.68 6.37
CA THR A 203 -9.61 -9.59 6.11
C THR A 203 -9.04 -10.99 5.90
N LEU A 204 -7.84 -11.08 5.30
CA LEU A 204 -7.16 -12.37 5.25
C LEU A 204 -6.92 -12.87 6.68
N SER A 205 -7.09 -14.17 6.91
CA SER A 205 -6.76 -14.75 8.21
C SER A 205 -5.29 -14.49 8.54
N LYS A 206 -4.97 -14.43 9.83
CA LYS A 206 -3.60 -14.17 10.29
C LYS A 206 -2.64 -15.23 9.74
N GLU A 207 -3.08 -16.48 9.69
CA GLU A 207 -2.30 -17.63 9.22
C GLU A 207 -2.06 -17.55 7.72
N GLN A 208 -3.10 -17.24 6.93
CA GLN A 208 -2.98 -17.10 5.48
C GLN A 208 -2.07 -15.92 5.12
N LEU A 209 -2.27 -14.77 5.79
CA LEU A 209 -1.44 -13.59 5.58
C LEU A 209 0.02 -13.86 5.96
N ALA A 210 0.26 -14.46 7.13
CA ALA A 210 1.61 -14.82 7.58
C ALA A 210 2.30 -15.77 6.59
N ALA A 211 1.63 -16.85 6.17
CA ALA A 211 2.18 -17.83 5.23
C ALA A 211 2.59 -17.18 3.89
N VAL A 212 1.71 -16.35 3.33
CA VAL A 212 1.99 -15.63 2.08
C VAL A 212 3.17 -14.68 2.26
N MET A 213 3.21 -13.90 3.35
CA MET A 213 4.28 -12.92 3.58
C MET A 213 5.63 -13.59 3.86
N VAL A 214 5.67 -14.72 4.57
CA VAL A 214 6.89 -15.53 4.73
C VAL A 214 7.42 -16.01 3.38
N GLY A 215 6.55 -16.51 2.51
CA GLY A 215 6.93 -16.91 1.16
C GLY A 215 7.54 -15.75 0.34
N ARG A 216 6.99 -14.55 0.49
CA ARG A 216 7.51 -13.33 -0.17
C ARG A 216 8.85 -12.87 0.40
N LEU A 217 8.99 -12.88 1.73
CA LEU A 217 10.25 -12.56 2.41
C LEU A 217 11.38 -13.50 1.97
N ASN A 218 11.12 -14.80 1.83
CA ASN A 218 12.09 -15.76 1.32
C ASN A 218 12.57 -15.43 -0.10
N LYS A 219 11.63 -15.12 -1.02
CA LYS A 219 11.97 -14.72 -2.39
C LYS A 219 12.80 -13.43 -2.41
N ILE A 220 12.44 -12.45 -1.58
CA ILE A 220 13.17 -11.18 -1.48
C ILE A 220 14.56 -11.38 -0.88
N ALA A 221 14.71 -12.23 0.12
CA ALA A 221 16.02 -12.58 0.67
C ALA A 221 16.91 -13.24 -0.37
N GLN A 222 16.37 -14.16 -1.20
CA GLN A 222 17.12 -14.73 -2.32
C GLN A 222 17.52 -13.67 -3.34
N LEU A 223 16.60 -12.75 -3.69
CA LEU A 223 16.87 -11.64 -4.59
C LEU A 223 18.01 -10.75 -4.07
N TYR A 224 17.95 -10.32 -2.81
CA TYR A 224 19.01 -9.52 -2.19
C TYR A 224 20.35 -10.26 -2.16
N LYS A 225 20.37 -11.55 -1.79
CA LYS A 225 21.60 -12.36 -1.83
C LYS A 225 22.22 -12.40 -3.22
N SER A 226 21.40 -12.57 -4.25
CA SER A 226 21.88 -12.63 -5.65
C SER A 226 22.48 -11.29 -6.13
N ARG A 227 21.96 -10.16 -5.65
CA ARG A 227 22.40 -8.81 -6.06
C ARG A 227 23.47 -8.20 -5.18
N ARG A 228 23.62 -8.69 -3.96
CA ARG A 228 24.60 -8.21 -2.97
C ARG A 228 26.03 -8.23 -3.52
N ALA A 229 26.44 -9.31 -4.20
CA ALA A 229 27.81 -9.48 -4.67
C ALA A 229 28.24 -8.44 -5.71
N THR A 230 27.31 -8.00 -6.57
CA THR A 230 27.56 -7.01 -7.62
C THR A 230 27.24 -5.57 -7.20
N SER A 231 26.74 -5.38 -5.97
CA SER A 231 26.37 -4.07 -5.45
C SER A 231 27.51 -3.46 -4.64
N VAL A 232 27.57 -2.13 -4.64
CA VAL A 232 28.61 -1.34 -3.94
C VAL A 232 27.99 -0.18 -3.15
N GLY A 233 28.71 0.31 -2.14
CA GLY A 233 28.30 1.43 -1.28
C GLY A 233 26.94 1.20 -0.61
N ASP A 234 26.17 2.27 -0.48
CA ASP A 234 24.88 2.30 0.23
C ASP A 234 23.89 1.21 -0.22
N THR A 235 23.90 0.81 -1.50
CA THR A 235 23.02 -0.26 -1.99
C THR A 235 23.39 -1.62 -1.41
N ARG A 236 24.69 -1.90 -1.28
CA ARG A 236 25.17 -3.14 -0.65
C ARG A 236 24.86 -3.14 0.84
N ASP A 237 25.14 -2.05 1.53
CA ASP A 237 24.89 -1.91 2.96
C ASP A 237 23.39 -2.02 3.27
N PHE A 238 22.54 -1.45 2.42
CA PHE A 238 21.10 -1.62 2.47
C PHE A 238 20.68 -3.09 2.34
N TYR A 239 21.17 -3.82 1.34
CA TYR A 239 20.85 -5.24 1.19
C TYR A 239 21.32 -6.06 2.38
N ASP A 240 22.50 -5.77 2.94
CA ASP A 240 23.04 -6.46 4.10
C ASP A 240 22.15 -6.27 5.34
N TYR A 241 21.71 -5.04 5.57
CA TYR A 241 20.79 -4.72 6.66
C TYR A 241 19.43 -5.39 6.50
N GLN A 242 18.83 -5.31 5.30
CA GLN A 242 17.54 -5.94 5.05
C GLN A 242 17.61 -7.47 5.16
N LEU A 243 18.69 -8.08 4.69
CA LEU A 243 18.93 -9.52 4.86
C LEU A 243 19.03 -9.90 6.34
N LEU A 244 19.76 -9.12 7.14
CA LEU A 244 19.87 -9.36 8.57
C LEU A 244 18.50 -9.33 9.26
N LEU A 245 17.64 -8.36 8.92
CA LEU A 245 16.28 -8.28 9.46
C LEU A 245 15.47 -9.52 9.09
N ILE A 246 15.43 -9.87 7.80
CA ILE A 246 14.65 -11.02 7.32
C ILE A 246 15.14 -12.32 7.95
N GLU A 247 16.45 -12.55 7.96
CA GLU A 247 17.02 -13.78 8.51
C GLU A 247 16.78 -13.88 10.02
N ARG A 248 16.89 -12.78 10.78
CA ARG A 248 16.57 -12.78 12.21
C ARG A 248 15.10 -13.13 12.46
N THR A 249 14.18 -12.63 11.65
CA THR A 249 12.76 -12.95 11.78
C THR A 249 12.47 -14.41 11.43
N LEU A 250 13.13 -14.97 10.41
CA LEU A 250 12.83 -16.33 9.93
C LEU A 250 13.60 -17.44 10.66
N LYS A 251 14.80 -17.16 11.20
CA LYS A 251 15.66 -18.15 11.89
C LYS A 251 15.42 -18.25 13.40
N ASN A 252 14.62 -17.36 14.00
CA ASN A 252 14.35 -17.38 15.44
C ASN A 252 13.35 -18.48 15.88
N ASN A 253 13.34 -19.61 15.18
CA ASN A 253 12.72 -20.87 15.62
C ASN A 253 13.82 -21.89 15.93
#